data_AF-A0A7N2MHP3-F1
#
_entry.id   AF-A0A7N2MHP3-F1
#
_cell.length_a   1.000
_cell.length_b   1.000
_cell.length_c   1.000
_cell.angle_alpha   90.00
_cell.angle_beta   90.00
_cell.angle_gamma   90.00
#
_symmetry.space_group_name_H-M   'P 1'
#
loop_
_entity.id
_entity.type
_entity.pdbx_description
1 polymer ?
#
loop_
_entity_poly.entity_id
_entity_poly.type
_entity_poly.pdbx_seq_one_letter_code
_entity_poly.pdbx_strand_id
1 'polypeptide(L)' 'MATFELYRRSTIGMCLTETLDEMVNSGTLSPELAIQVLVQFDKSMTEALESQVKSKVTIKRGAVNAPEKKSELILMNKKI' A
#
# COMPACT_ATOMS: atom_id res chain seq x y z
N MET A 1 2.09 12.85 13.16
CA MET A 1 2.84 11.72 12.54
C MET A 1 2.05 11.30 11.32
N ALA A 2 2.66 11.32 10.14
CA ALA A 2 1.98 10.86 8.93
C ALA A 2 1.73 9.35 9.06
N THR A 3 0.46 8.96 9.14
CA THR A 3 0.05 7.56 9.14
C THR A 3 0.31 7.00 7.75
N PHE A 4 1.01 5.87 7.67
CA PHE A 4 1.33 5.25 6.39
C PHE A 4 0.08 4.53 5.85
N GLU A 5 -0.70 5.21 5.01
CA GLU A 5 -1.80 4.58 4.26
C GLU A 5 -1.31 3.43 3.37
N LEU A 6 0.01 3.32 3.15
CA LEU A 6 0.65 2.21 2.46
C LEU A 6 0.20 0.84 3.02
N TYR A 7 0.03 0.71 4.34
CA TYR A 7 -0.37 -0.56 4.95
C TYR A 7 -1.83 -0.93 4.67
N ARG A 8 -2.68 0.00 4.25
CA ARG A 8 -4.04 -0.31 3.80
C ARG A 8 -4.06 -1.15 2.53
N ARG A 9 -2.98 -1.11 1.73
CA ARG A 9 -2.80 -1.96 0.54
C ARG A 9 -2.30 -3.38 0.86
N SER A 10 -1.98 -3.67 2.12
CA SER A 10 -1.70 -5.04 2.55
C SER A 10 -2.97 -5.88 2.55
N THR A 11 -2.86 -7.21 2.50
CA THR A 11 -4.03 -8.10 2.53
C THR A 11 -4.96 -7.79 3.71
N ILE A 12 -4.40 -7.56 4.90
CA ILE A 12 -5.21 -7.25 6.09
C ILE A 12 -5.88 -5.88 5.99
N GLY A 13 -5.20 -4.88 5.42
CA GLY A 13 -5.75 -3.55 5.19
C GLY A 13 -6.88 -3.53 4.16
N MET A 14 -6.75 -4.33 3.09
CA MET A 14 -7.79 -4.46 2.06
C MET A 14 -9.04 -5.11 2.64
N CYS A 15 -8.91 -6.24 3.35
CA CYS A 15 -10.05 -6.88 3.99
C CYS A 15 -10.76 -5.96 4.99
N LEU A 16 -10.00 -5.16 5.75
CA LEU A 16 -10.57 -4.17 6.66
C LEU A 16 -11.38 -3.11 5.90
N THR A 17 -10.82 -2.58 4.82
CA THR A 17 -11.47 -1.54 4.00
C THR A 17 -12.76 -2.07 3.35
N GLU A 18 -12.71 -3.28 2.79
CA GLU A 18 -13.89 -3.95 2.20
C GLU A 18 -14.99 -4.16 3.25
N THR A 19 -14.63 -4.62 4.45
CA THR A 19 -15.60 -4.81 5.55
C THR A 19 -16.22 -3.48 5.99
N LEU A 20 -15.40 -2.41 6.10
CA LEU A 20 -15.91 -1.09 6.45
C LEU A 20 -16.84 -0.53 5.38
N ASP A 21 -16.53 -0.72 4.10
CA ASP A 21 -17.40 -0.31 2.99
C ASP A 21 -18.74 -1.06 3.02
N GLU A 22 -18.75 -2.36 3.30
CA GLU A 22 -19.98 -3.13 3.49
C GLU A 22 -20.83 -2.62 4.68
N MET A 23 -20.17 -2.30 5.79
CA MET A 23 -20.84 -1.75 6.99
C MET A 23 -21.42 -0.36 6.74
N VAL A 24 -20.73 0.47 5.95
CA VAL A 24 -21.22 1.79 5.55
C VAL A 24 -22.39 1.67 4.58
N ASN A 25 -22.28 0.79 3.58
CA ASN A 25 -23.34 0.54 2.60
C ASN A 25 -24.61 -0.05 3.21
N SER A 26 -24.47 -0.86 4.26
CA SER A 26 -25.60 -1.40 5.03
C SER A 26 -26.22 -0.40 6.01
N GLY A 27 -25.63 0.80 6.16
CA GLY A 27 -26.07 1.81 7.12
C GLY A 27 -25.76 1.49 8.58
N THR A 28 -24.97 0.44 8.84
CA THR A 28 -24.55 0.02 10.18
C THR A 28 -23.51 0.98 10.77
N LEU A 29 -22.69 1.59 9.91
CA LEU A 29 -21.58 2.44 10.29
C LEU A 29 -21.59 3.74 9.48
N SER A 30 -21.25 4.87 10.11
CA SER A 30 -21.12 6.14 9.40
C SER A 30 -19.79 6.22 8.63
N PRO A 31 -19.75 6.88 7.46
CA PRO A 31 -18.50 7.05 6.70
C PRO A 31 -17.38 7.70 7.53
N GLU A 32 -17.72 8.65 8.40
CA GLU A 32 -16.77 9.32 9.29
C GLU A 32 -16.13 8.35 10.29
N LEU A 33 -16.92 7.43 10.83
CA LEU A 33 -16.42 6.41 11.75
C LEU A 33 -15.52 5.40 11.04
N ALA A 34 -15.83 5.03 9.78
CA ALA A 34 -14.97 4.14 8.99
C ALA A 34 -13.57 4.75 8.80
N ILE A 35 -13.51 6.04 8.49
CA ILE A 35 -12.25 6.78 8.37
C ILE A 35 -11.47 6.77 9.69
N GLN A 36 -12.14 6.97 10.84
CA GLN A 36 -11.49 6.90 12.14
C GLN A 36 -10.91 5.51 12.44
N VAL A 37 -11.61 4.44 12.07
CA VAL A 37 -11.09 3.07 12.19
C VAL A 37 -9.84 2.88 11.33
N LEU A 38 -9.84 3.38 10.09
CA LEU A 38 -8.67 3.31 9.21
C LEU A 38 -7.47 4.09 9.77
N VAL A 39 -7.70 5.28 10.35
CA VAL A 39 -6.64 6.06 11.01
C VAL A 39 -6.06 5.30 12.20
N GLN A 40 -6.92 4.66 13.01
CA GLN A 40 -6.47 3.84 14.14
C GLN A 40 -5.69 2.60 13.67
N PHE A 41 -6.14 1.97 12.58
CA PHE A 41 -5.43 0.86 11.95
C PHE A 41 -4.01 1.26 11.54
N ASP A 42 -3.83 2.40 10.86
CA ASP A 42 -2.50 2.84 10.43
C ASP A 42 -1.55 3.04 11.62
N LYS A 43 -2.06 3.59 12.74
CA LYS A 43 -1.30 3.80 13.97
C LYS A 43 -0.89 2.46 14.59
N SER A 44 -1.85 1.56 14.80
CA SER A 44 -1.60 0.25 15.41
C SER A 44 -0.68 -0.63 14.57
N MET A 45 -0.78 -0.55 13.23
CA MET A 45 0.09 -1.31 12.33
C MET A 45 1.53 -0.81 12.40
N THR A 46 1.73 0.51 12.41
CA THR A 46 3.07 1.11 12.54
C THR A 46 3.72 0.70 13.86
N GLU A 47 2.98 0.81 14.96
CA GLU A 47 3.44 0.43 16.30
C GLU A 47 3.76 -1.08 16.40
N ALA A 48 2.93 -1.95 15.83
CA ALA A 48 3.15 -3.39 15.83
C ALA A 48 4.39 -3.78 15.01
N LEU A 49 4.61 -3.17 13.85
CA LEU A 49 5.80 -3.41 13.04
C LEU A 49 7.07 -2.94 13.74
N GLU A 50 7.03 -1.80 14.43
CA GLU A 50 8.19 -1.26 15.15
C GLU A 50 8.52 -2.06 16.42
N SER A 51 7.51 -2.42 17.20
CA SER A 51 7.70 -3.06 18.51
C SER A 51 7.83 -4.59 18.44
N GLN A 52 7.09 -5.25 17.55
CA GLN A 52 6.96 -6.71 17.55
C GLN A 52 7.80 -7.37 16.45
N VAL A 53 8.07 -6.69 15.33
CA VAL A 53 8.82 -7.29 14.21
C VAL A 53 10.31 -7.00 14.34
N LYS A 54 11.06 -7.97 14.86
CA LYS A 54 12.54 -7.94 14.91
C LYS A 54 13.21 -8.66 13.73
N SER A 55 12.40 -9.25 12.86
CA SER A 55 12.86 -10.05 11.73
C SER A 55 13.58 -9.16 10.72
N LYS A 56 14.86 -9.47 10.46
CA LYS A 56 15.67 -8.79 9.45
C LYS A 56 15.64 -9.60 8.16
N VAL A 57 15.18 -8.96 7.08
CA VAL A 57 15.24 -9.54 5.73
C VAL A 57 16.36 -8.85 4.96
N THR A 58 17.30 -9.64 4.43
CA THR A 58 18.33 -9.15 3.51
C THR A 58 17.88 -9.41 2.08
N ILE A 59 17.46 -8.37 1.38
CA ILE A 59 17.13 -8.46 -0.04
C ILE A 59 18.44 -8.42 -0.83
N LYS A 60 18.86 -9.57 -1.37
CA LYS A 60 19.95 -9.62 -2.36
C LYS A 60 19.41 -9.02 -3.66
N ARG A 61 20.21 -8.17 -4.32
CA ARG A 61 19.86 -7.48 -5.57
C ARG A 61 19.59 -8.52 -6.67
N GLY A 62 18.35 -8.98 -6.80
CA GLY A 62 17.87 -9.66 -8.00
C GLY A 62 17.87 -8.67 -9.16
N ALA A 63 17.94 -9.17 -10.41
CA ALA A 63 17.81 -8.33 -11.59
C ALA A 63 16.53 -7.49 -11.46
N VAL A 64 16.70 -6.19 -11.20
CA VAL A 64 15.59 -5.25 -11.10
C VAL A 64 15.14 -5.02 -12.52
N ASN A 65 14.02 -5.63 -12.91
CA ASN A 65 13.34 -5.33 -14.16
C ASN A 65 12.72 -3.93 -14.04
N ALA A 66 13.57 -2.91 -14.08
CA ALA A 66 13.13 -1.56 -14.37
C ALA A 66 12.72 -1.54 -15.84
N PRO A 67 11.57 -0.95 -16.22
CA PRO A 67 11.22 -0.79 -17.62
C PRO A 67 12.30 0.08 -18.28
N GLU A 68 13.20 -0.55 -19.04
CA GLU A 68 14.19 0.15 -19.85
C GLU A 68 13.44 1.00 -20.89
N LYS A 69 13.55 2.32 -20.77
CA LYS A 69 13.15 3.28 -21.82
C LYS A 69 14.06 3.17 -23.04
N LYS A 70 14.13 2.01 -23.70
CA LYS A 70 14.98 1.76 -24.88
C LYS A 70 14.25 1.81 -26.22
N SER A 71 12.94 2.08 -26.24
CA SER A 71 12.14 2.05 -27.48
C SER A 71 12.07 3.36 -28.26
N GLU A 72 12.48 4.52 -27.74
CA GLU A 72 12.37 5.80 -28.49
C GLU A 72 13.60 6.15 -29.34
N LEU A 73 14.79 5.58 -29.10
CA LEU A 73 16.00 5.97 -29.83
C LEU A 73 16.16 5.29 -31.21
N ILE A 74 15.49 4.17 -31.45
CA ILE A 74 15.62 3.40 -32.70
C ILE A 74 14.76 4.01 -33.83
N LEU A 75 13.73 4.79 -33.51
CA LEU A 75 12.86 5.39 -34.53
C LEU A 75 13.44 6.66 -35.17
N MET A 76 14.35 7.37 -34.49
CA MET A 76 14.96 8.60 -35.02
C MET A 76 16.11 8.36 -36.02
N ASN A 77 16.72 7.17 -36.05
CA ASN A 77 17.84 6.85 -36.95
C ASN A 77 17.43 6.18 -38.28
N LYS A 78 16.12 6.03 -38.54
CA LYS A 78 15.60 5.43 -39.78
C LYS A 78 14.98 6.46 -40.74
N LYS A 79 15.18 7.75 -40.47
CA LYS A 79 14.58 8.87 -41.23
C LYS A 79 15.60 9.80 -41.91
N ILE A 80 16.83 9.34 -42.11
CA ILE A 80 17.86 10.03 -42.91
C ILE A 80 18.28 9.10 -44.04
#